data_AF-A0A0F7IE10-F1
#
_entry.id   AF-A0A0F7IE10-F1
#
_cell.length_a   1.000
_cell.length_b   1.000
_cell.length_c   1.000
_cell.angle_alpha   90.00
_cell.angle_beta   90.00
_cell.angle_gamma   90.00
#
_symmetry.space_group_name_H-M   'P 1'
#
loop_
_entity.id
_entity.type
_entity.pdbx_description
1 polymer ?
#
loop_
_entity_poly.entity_id
_entity_poly.type
_entity_poly.pdbx_seq_one_letter_code
_entity_poly.pdbx_strand_id
1 'polypeptide(L)' 'MDTVERWYRRYLEIGDVSSYFLFKDDLEVVDHYATLLLRQGKISDEEYFRFVTFCDEKLEMLKSELKLSDEDVREVFG' A
#
# COMPACT_ATOMS: atom_id res chain seq x y z
N MET A 1 8.84 -0.04 -7.54
CA MET A 1 7.44 -0.30 -7.91
C MET A 1 7.17 -1.79 -8.09
N ASP A 2 8.06 -2.54 -8.75
CA ASP A 2 7.92 -4.00 -8.94
C ASP A 2 7.66 -4.82 -7.68
N THR A 3 8.26 -4.47 -6.54
CA THR A 3 8.03 -5.18 -5.27
C THR A 3 6.58 -5.02 -4.78
N VAL A 4 6.06 -3.79 -4.80
CA VAL A 4 4.68 -3.49 -4.38
C VAL A 4 3.68 -4.19 -5.33
N GLU A 5 3.96 -4.21 -6.63
CA GLU A 5 3.16 -4.96 -7.62
C GLU A 5 3.10 -6.47 -7.30
N ARG A 6 4.23 -7.07 -6.88
CA ARG A 6 4.26 -8.49 -6.46
C ARG A 6 3.47 -8.73 -5.19
N TRP A 7 3.56 -7.83 -4.21
CA TRP A 7 2.77 -7.93 -2.98
C TRP A 7 1.28 -7.81 -3.25
N TYR A 8 0.88 -6.81 -4.03
CA TYR A 8 -0.49 -6.62 -4.48
C TYR A 8 -1.09 -7.91 -5.08
N ARG A 9 -0.40 -8.54 -6.03
CA ARG A 9 -0.86 -9.81 -6.63
C ARG A 9 -0.99 -10.93 -5.61
N ARG A 10 -0.01 -11.05 -4.71
CA ARG A 10 -0.04 -12.07 -3.66
C ARG A 10 -1.22 -11.87 -2.71
N TYR A 11 -1.49 -10.64 -2.28
CA TYR A 11 -2.60 -10.34 -1.38
C TYR A 11 -3.96 -10.49 -2.08
N LEU A 12 -4.03 -10.18 -3.38
CA LEU A 12 -5.20 -10.47 -4.21
C LEU A 12 -5.48 -11.98 -4.30
N GLU A 13 -4.44 -12.80 -4.41
CA GLU A 13 -4.58 -14.27 -4.44
C GLU A 13 -5.06 -14.86 -3.11
N ILE A 14 -4.71 -14.25 -1.97
CA ILE A 14 -5.20 -14.68 -0.65
C ILE A 14 -6.69 -14.35 -0.51
N GLY A 15 -7.10 -13.15 -0.93
CA GLY A 15 -8.50 -12.87 -1.26
C GLY A 15 -9.42 -12.53 -0.07
N ASP A 16 -8.89 -12.35 1.13
CA ASP A 16 -9.68 -12.03 2.33
C ASP A 16 -9.46 -10.60 2.84
N VAL A 17 -10.31 -10.16 3.78
CA VAL A 17 -10.19 -8.82 4.38
C VAL A 17 -8.84 -8.60 5.08
N SER A 18 -8.26 -9.65 5.66
CA SER A 18 -6.95 -9.58 6.30
C SER A 18 -5.83 -9.25 5.30
N SER A 19 -5.98 -9.66 4.05
CA SER A 19 -5.05 -9.35 2.97
C SER A 19 -4.95 -7.85 2.69
N TYR A 20 -6.06 -7.11 2.82
CA TYR A 20 -6.06 -5.65 2.70
C TYR A 20 -5.22 -5.01 3.81
N PHE A 21 -5.43 -5.40 5.07
CA PHE A 21 -4.71 -4.83 6.20
C PHE A 21 -3.22 -5.18 6.18
N LEU A 22 -2.87 -6.44 5.86
CA LEU A 22 -1.47 -6.84 5.70
C LEU A 22 -0.77 -6.08 4.56
N PHE A 23 -1.47 -5.86 3.45
CA PHE A 23 -0.91 -5.06 2.37
C PHE A 23 -0.71 -3.61 2.80
N LYS A 24 -1.69 -3.01 3.48
CA LYS A 24 -1.59 -1.65 4.05
C LYS A 24 -0.37 -1.54 4.97
N ASP A 25 -0.19 -2.47 5.91
CA ASP A 25 0.96 -2.49 6.83
C ASP A 25 2.29 -2.54 6.06
N ASP A 26 2.39 -3.39 5.04
CA ASP A 26 3.58 -3.46 4.18
C ASP A 26 3.84 -2.13 3.44
N LEU A 27 2.77 -1.44 3.00
CA LEU A 27 2.86 -0.13 2.35
C LEU A 27 3.36 0.96 3.32
N GLU A 28 2.90 0.96 4.58
CA GLU A 28 3.37 1.90 5.60
C GLU A 28 4.88 1.75 5.87
N VAL A 29 5.39 0.51 5.89
CA VAL A 29 6.83 0.24 6.05
C VAL A 29 7.64 0.82 4.90
N VAL A 30 7.19 0.65 3.65
CA VAL A 30 7.93 1.16 2.49
C VAL A 30 7.78 2.67 2.31
N ASP A 31 6.66 3.27 2.71
CA ASP A 31 6.53 4.73 2.78
C ASP A 31 7.50 5.34 3.81
N HIS A 32 7.63 4.72 4.98
CA HIS A 32 8.64 5.14 5.96
C HIS A 32 10.05 5.10 5.38
N TYR A 33 10.40 4.01 4.67
CA TYR A 33 11.69 3.90 4.02
C TYR A 33 11.89 4.94 2.90
N ALA A 34 10.87 5.15 2.06
CA ALA A 34 10.90 6.17 1.00
C ALA A 34 11.08 7.58 1.57
N THR A 35 10.41 7.88 2.69
CA THR A 35 10.58 9.13 3.45
C THR A 35 12.01 9.32 3.94
N LEU A 36 12.66 8.26 4.43
CA LEU A 36 14.07 8.33 4.83
C LEU A 36 14.99 8.61 3.63
N LEU A 37 14.74 7.97 2.48
CA LEU A 37 15.49 8.23 1.26
C LEU A 37 15.33 9.67 0.77
N LEU A 38 14.11 10.20 0.82
CA LEU A 38 13.83 11.60 0.48
C LEU A 38 14.59 12.55 1.38
N ARG A 39 14.54 12.35 2.71
CA ARG A 39 15.26 13.17 3.70
C ARG A 39 16.78 13.14 3.52
N GLN A 40 17.32 12.04 3.01
CA GLN A 40 18.74 11.89 2.69
C GLN A 40 19.11 12.45 1.30
N GLY A 41 18.15 12.99 0.54
CA GLY A 41 18.34 13.47 -0.82
C GLY A 41 18.69 12.36 -1.81
N LYS A 42 18.32 11.11 -1.53
CA LYS A 42 18.57 9.95 -2.40
C LYS A 42 17.54 9.82 -3.52
N ILE A 43 16.36 10.38 -3.29
CA ILE A 43 15.28 10.51 -4.27
C ILE A 43 14.76 11.96 -4.22
N SER A 44 14.16 12.40 -5.32
CA SER A 44 13.47 13.69 -5.41
C SER A 44 12.06 13.64 -4.83
N ASP A 45 11.47 14.81 -4.58
CA ASP A 45 10.06 14.93 -4.19
C ASP A 45 9.11 14.32 -5.24
N GLU A 46 9.44 14.47 -6.53
CA GLU A 46 8.64 13.88 -7.62
C GLU A 46 8.68 12.35 -7.59
N GLU A 47 9.86 11.76 -7.35
CA GLU A 47 10.00 10.31 -7.21
C GLU A 47 9.26 9.77 -6.00
N TYR A 48 9.33 10.47 -4.87
CA TYR A 48 8.57 10.12 -3.67
C TYR A 48 7.06 10.22 -3.93
N PHE A 49 6.60 11.33 -4.51
CA PHE A 49 5.18 11.52 -4.82
C PHE A 49 4.64 10.43 -5.75
N ARG A 50 5.35 10.13 -6.85
CA ARG A 50 4.97 9.03 -7.75
C ARG A 50 4.91 7.68 -7.05
N PHE A 51 5.81 7.44 -6.10
CA PHE A 51 5.82 6.20 -5.34
C PHE A 51 4.63 6.08 -4.40
N VAL A 52 4.31 7.13 -3.64
CA VAL A 52 3.16 7.14 -2.71
C VAL A 52 1.85 7.00 -3.48
N THR A 53 1.66 7.77 -4.56
CA THR A 53 0.47 7.65 -5.42
C THR A 53 0.30 6.23 -5.96
N PHE A 54 1.40 5.59 -6.41
CA PHE A 54 1.35 4.21 -6.86
C PHE A 54 0.93 3.24 -5.75
N CYS A 55 1.37 3.45 -4.51
CA CYS A 55 0.97 2.62 -3.37
C CYS A 55 -0.53 2.77 -3.04
N ASP A 56 -1.02 4.02 -3.00
CA ASP A 56 -2.43 4.33 -2.75
C ASP A 56 -3.33 3.73 -3.82
N GLU A 57 -2.96 3.87 -5.10
CA GLU A 57 -3.68 3.26 -6.23
C GLU A 57 -3.77 1.74 -6.07
N LYS A 58 -2.69 1.08 -5.68
CA LYS A 58 -2.69 -0.38 -5.49
C LYS A 58 -3.54 -0.83 -4.31
N LEU A 59 -3.55 -0.06 -3.22
CA LEU A 59 -4.37 -0.36 -2.06
C LEU A 59 -5.87 -0.23 -2.39
N GLU A 60 -6.26 0.84 -3.09
CA GLU A 60 -7.64 1.03 -3.54
C GLU A 60 -8.07 -0.01 -4.59
N MET A 61 -7.17 -0.39 -5.51
CA MET A 61 -7.43 -1.49 -6.45
C MET A 61 -7.70 -2.79 -5.71
N LEU A 62 -6.86 -3.15 -4.72
CA LEU A 62 -7.04 -4.37 -3.93
C LEU A 62 -8.39 -4.36 -3.21
N LYS A 63 -8.73 -3.25 -2.53
CA LYS A 63 -10.04 -3.08 -1.88
C LYS A 63 -11.20 -3.31 -2.84
N SER A 64 -11.12 -2.73 -4.03
CA SER A 64 -12.15 -2.88 -5.08
C SER A 64 -12.28 -4.33 -5.56
N GLU A 65 -11.17 -5.00 -5.83
CA GLU A 65 -11.16 -6.38 -6.33
C GLU A 65 -11.62 -7.40 -5.29
N LEU A 66 -11.27 -7.17 -4.02
CA LEU A 66 -11.77 -7.93 -2.88
C LEU A 66 -13.23 -7.60 -2.54
N LYS A 67 -13.84 -6.62 -3.24
CA LYS A 67 -15.22 -6.15 -3.03
C LYS A 67 -15.48 -5.69 -1.60
N LEU A 68 -14.47 -5.09 -0.97
CA LEU A 68 -14.56 -4.56 0.37
C LEU A 68 -15.21 -3.17 0.33
N SER A 69 -16.10 -2.92 1.29
CA SER A 69 -16.65 -1.59 1.56
C SER A 69 -15.73 -0.78 2.48
N ASP A 70 -16.00 0.51 2.61
CA ASP A 70 -15.31 1.38 3.59
C ASP A 70 -15.50 0.91 5.04
N GLU A 71 -16.61 0.20 5.32
CA GLU A 71 -16.89 -0.34 6.66
C GLU A 71 -16.02 -1.57 6.95
N ASP A 72 -15.80 -2.43 5.96
CA ASP A 72 -14.97 -3.64 6.10
C ASP A 72 -13.51 -3.30 6.40
N VAL A 73 -13.02 -2.18 5.87
CA VAL A 73 -11.63 -1.71 6.03
C VAL A 73 -11.48 -0.62 7.07
N ARG A 74 -12.55 -0.31 7.82
CA ARG A 74 -12.48 0.66 8.90
C ARG A 74 -11.69 0.05 10.05
N GLU A 75 -10.59 0.68 10.42
CA GLU A 75 -9.84 0.27 11.61
C GLU A 75 -10.74 0.41 12.85
N VAL A 76 -11.16 -0.73 13.39
CA VAL A 76 -11.81 -0.76 14.70
C VAL A 76 -10.70 -0.65 15.73
N PHE A 77 -10.40 0.57 16.16
CA PHE A 77 -9.66 0.79 17.39
C PHE A 77 -10.54 0.30 18.56
N GLY A 78 -10.31 -0.95 18.97
CA GLY A 78 -10.85 -1.55 20.18
C GLY A 78 -9.95 -1.31 21.38
#